data_AF-A0AB38NL68-F1
#
_entry.id   AF-A0AB38NL68-F1
#
_cell.length_a   1.000
_cell.length_b   1.000
_cell.length_c   1.000
_cell.angle_alpha   90.00
_cell.angle_beta   90.00
_cell.angle_gamma   90.00
#
_symmetry.space_group_name_H-M   'P 1'
#
loop_
_entity.id
_entity.type
_entity.pdbx_description
1 polymer ?
#
loop_
_entity_poly.entity_id
_entity_poly.type
_entity_poly.pdbx_seq_one_letter_code
_entity_poly.pdbx_strand_id
1 'polypeptide(L)'
;MNVAKVYLEMTNAQGLSKTVAITKVCDAVGLKYNSGYATAWSKEAGGRPIPPAVVKKMQELVAFYVAQDLGLLITEEQALLFASKLAPNT
;
A
#
# COMPACT_ATOMS: atom_id res chain seq x y z
N MET A 1 4.68 12.28 -3.22
CA MET A 1 4.51 10.90 -3.74
C MET A 1 3.25 10.30 -3.13
N ASN A 2 2.27 9.92 -3.95
CA ASN A 2 1.02 9.30 -3.47
C ASN A 2 1.21 7.78 -3.37
N VAL A 3 1.46 7.25 -2.17
CA VAL A 3 1.70 5.81 -1.95
C VAL A 3 0.57 4.93 -2.51
N ALA A 4 -0.68 5.41 -2.46
CA ALA A 4 -1.82 4.64 -2.94
C ALA A 4 -1.78 4.45 -4.46
N LYS A 5 -1.28 5.45 -5.20
CA LYS A 5 -1.10 5.33 -6.65
C LYS A 5 -0.08 4.24 -6.99
N VAL A 6 1.08 4.29 -6.35
CA VAL A 6 2.16 3.30 -6.56
C VAL A 6 1.71 1.89 -6.16
N TYR A 7 1.02 1.76 -5.03
CA TYR A 7 0.43 0.49 -4.59
C TYR A 7 -0.60 -0.06 -5.58
N LEU A 8 -1.47 0.79 -6.11
CA LEU A 8 -2.48 0.37 -7.11
C LEU A 8 -1.83 -0.01 -8.45
N GLU A 9 -0.79 0.69 -8.88
CA GLU A 9 -0.02 0.33 -10.09
C GLU A 9 0.68 -1.03 -9.93
N MET A 10 1.34 -1.24 -8.79
CA MET A 10 1.97 -2.52 -8.43
C MET A 10 0.95 -3.68 -8.44
N THR A 11 -0.16 -3.53 -7.72
CA THR A 11 -1.17 -4.59 -7.64
C THR A 11 -1.82 -4.87 -8.99
N ASN A 12 -1.98 -3.85 -9.84
CA ASN A 12 -2.45 -4.03 -11.22
C ASN A 12 -1.44 -4.81 -12.08
N ALA A 13 -0.14 -4.57 -11.91
CA ALA A 13 0.91 -5.36 -12.57
C ALA A 13 0.89 -6.84 -12.12
N GLN A 14 0.43 -7.12 -10.91
CA GLN A 14 0.19 -8.47 -10.39
C GLN A 14 -1.17 -9.06 -10.82
N GLY A 15 -1.94 -8.37 -11.67
CA GLY A 15 -3.24 -8.83 -12.16
C GLY A 15 -4.40 -8.65 -11.18
N LEU A 16 -4.23 -7.89 -10.09
CA LEU A 16 -5.28 -7.61 -9.12
C LEU A 16 -6.08 -6.36 -9.51
N SER A 17 -7.41 -6.43 -9.36
CA SER A 17 -8.26 -5.25 -9.53
C SER A 17 -8.07 -4.27 -8.37
N LYS A 18 -8.31 -2.98 -8.64
CA LYS A 18 -8.22 -1.90 -7.62
C LYS A 18 -9.08 -2.21 -6.39
N THR A 19 -10.27 -2.76 -6.59
CA THR A 19 -11.17 -3.16 -5.49
C THR A 19 -10.53 -4.22 -4.61
N VAL A 20 -9.97 -5.28 -5.21
CA VAL A 20 -9.32 -6.36 -4.46
C VAL A 20 -8.09 -5.85 -3.71
N ALA A 21 -7.28 -4.99 -4.34
CA ALA A 21 -6.11 -4.38 -3.71
C ALA A 21 -6.51 -3.55 -2.47
N ILE A 22 -7.53 -2.70 -2.60
CA ILE A 22 -8.01 -1.88 -1.47
C ILE A 22 -8.67 -2.74 -0.38
N THR A 23 -9.43 -3.77 -0.73
CA THR A 23 -10.00 -4.69 0.27
C THR A 23 -8.89 -5.38 1.07
N LYS A 24 -7.86 -5.93 0.39
CA LYS A 24 -6.73 -6.59 1.06
C LYS A 24 -6.02 -5.70 2.07
N VAL A 25 -5.73 -4.45 1.70
CA VAL A 25 -5.02 -3.53 2.62
C VAL A 25 -5.93 -3.07 3.75
N CYS A 26 -7.23 -2.90 3.50
CA CYS A 26 -8.23 -2.63 4.54
C CYS A 26 -8.30 -3.78 5.56
N ASP A 27 -8.41 -5.02 5.09
CA ASP A 27 -8.48 -6.21 5.93
C ASP A 27 -7.21 -6.37 6.77
N ALA A 28 -6.03 -6.12 6.18
CA ALA A 28 -4.75 -6.21 6.87
C ALA A 28 -4.58 -5.24 8.05
N VAL A 29 -5.37 -4.15 8.09
CA VAL A 29 -5.34 -3.17 9.18
C VAL A 29 -6.62 -3.16 10.01
N GLY A 30 -7.53 -4.13 9.79
CA GLY A 30 -8.82 -4.21 10.49
C GLY A 30 -9.79 -3.09 10.13
N LEU A 31 -9.61 -2.42 8.99
CA LEU A 31 -10.52 -1.37 8.52
C LEU A 31 -11.60 -1.99 7.63
N LYS A 32 -12.87 -1.68 7.88
CA LYS A 32 -13.96 -2.11 6.99
C LYS A 32 -13.82 -1.44 5.62
N TYR A 33 -13.79 -2.26 4.57
CA TYR A 33 -13.79 -1.79 3.19
C TYR A 33 -15.02 -0.89 2.88
N ASN A 34 -14.79 0.14 2.07
CA ASN A 34 -15.82 1.01 1.51
C ASN A 34 -15.60 1.16 0.01
N SER A 35 -16.66 1.02 -0.80
CA SER A 35 -16.59 1.09 -2.26
C SER A 35 -16.05 2.43 -2.78
N GLY A 36 -16.25 3.52 -2.01
CA GLY A 36 -15.70 4.83 -2.32
C GLY A 36 -14.18 4.94 -2.17
N TYR A 37 -13.52 4.02 -1.45
CA TYR A 37 -12.07 4.09 -1.21
C TYR A 37 -11.25 3.91 -2.50
N ALA A 38 -11.63 2.98 -3.37
CA ALA A 38 -10.91 2.74 -4.63
C ALA A 38 -10.87 4.00 -5.51
N THR A 39 -11.97 4.75 -5.55
CA THR A 39 -12.07 6.01 -6.31
C THR A 39 -11.46 7.19 -5.55
N ALA A 40 -11.62 7.27 -4.24
CA ALA A 40 -11.15 8.39 -3.44
C ALA A 40 -9.62 8.39 -3.29
N TRP A 41 -9.02 7.23 -3.02
CA TRP A 41 -7.59 7.11 -2.73
C TRP A 41 -6.73 7.06 -4.00
N SER A 42 -7.34 6.85 -5.17
CA SER A 42 -6.66 6.97 -6.46
C SER A 42 -6.59 8.42 -6.99
N LYS A 43 -7.31 9.37 -6.38
CA LYS A 43 -7.25 10.79 -6.76
C LYS A 43 -6.08 11.50 -6.07
N GLU A 44 -5.35 12.33 -6.81
CA GLU A 44 -4.22 13.12 -6.29
C GLU A 44 -4.69 14.33 -5.44
N ALA A 45 -5.90 14.85 -5.67
CA ALA A 45 -6.48 15.95 -4.91
C ALA A 45 -7.98 15.75 -4.65
N GLY A 46 -8.44 16.17 -3.46
CA GLY A 46 -9.88 16.21 -3.10
C GLY A 46 -10.53 14.86 -2.78
N GLY A 47 -9.75 13.79 -2.62
CA GLY A 47 -10.22 12.49 -2.15
C GLY A 47 -10.39 12.43 -0.63
N ARG A 48 -11.16 11.44 -0.15
CA ARG A 48 -11.21 11.11 1.28
C ARG A 48 -9.79 10.77 1.77
N PRO A 49 -9.33 11.33 2.91
CA PRO A 49 -8.00 11.05 3.43
C PRO A 49 -7.83 9.55 3.68
N ILE A 50 -6.62 9.05 3.38
CA ILE A 50 -6.23 7.67 3.63
C ILE A 50 -5.82 7.57 5.11
N PRO A 51 -6.41 6.65 5.90
CA PRO A 51 -5.99 6.46 7.28
C PRO A 51 -4.49 6.15 7.39
N PRO A 52 -3.76 6.68 8.40
CA PRO A 52 -2.32 6.47 8.54
C PRO A 52 -1.89 4.98 8.58
N ALA A 53 -2.68 4.12 9.23
CA ALA A 53 -2.42 2.67 9.26
C ALA A 53 -2.44 2.04 7.87
N VAL A 54 -3.39 2.46 7.01
CA VAL A 54 -3.50 2.00 5.62
C VAL A 54 -2.32 2.51 4.80
N VAL A 55 -1.94 3.78 4.97
CA VAL A 55 -0.75 4.38 4.32
C VAL A 55 0.49 3.57 4.65
N LYS A 56 0.73 3.30 5.94
CA LYS A 56 1.86 2.49 6.39
C LYS A 56 1.84 1.10 5.75
N LYS A 57 0.68 0.44 5.73
CA LYS A 57 0.58 -0.90 5.13
C LYS A 57 0.82 -0.91 3.63
N MET A 58 0.36 0.11 2.90
CA MET A 58 0.67 0.27 1.48
C MET A 58 2.18 0.47 1.26
N GLN A 59 2.84 1.28 2.09
CA GLN A 59 4.30 1.49 2.02
C GLN A 59 5.06 0.18 2.23
N GLU A 60 4.67 -0.61 3.23
CA GLU A 60 5.26 -1.93 3.51
C GLU A 60 5.16 -2.87 2.29
N LEU A 61 3.97 -2.99 1.70
CA LEU A 61 3.74 -3.89 0.57
C LEU A 61 4.48 -3.43 -0.69
N VAL A 62 4.53 -2.12 -0.95
CA VAL A 62 5.30 -1.56 -2.08
C VAL A 62 6.79 -1.79 -1.89
N ALA A 63 7.32 -1.55 -0.68
CA ALA A 63 8.73 -1.76 -0.40
C ALA A 63 9.15 -3.22 -0.58
N PHE A 64 8.32 -4.17 -0.12
CA PHE A 64 8.56 -5.60 -0.33
C PHE A 64 8.59 -5.97 -1.81
N TYR A 65 7.61 -5.50 -2.59
CA TYR A 65 7.57 -5.77 -4.02
C TYR A 65 8.78 -5.21 -4.77
N VAL A 66 9.16 -3.96 -4.51
CA VAL A 66 10.34 -3.34 -5.14
C VAL A 66 11.61 -4.10 -4.79
N ALA A 67 11.73 -4.58 -3.56
CA ALA A 67 12.89 -5.39 -3.18
C ALA A 67 12.96 -6.73 -3.93
N GLN A 68 11.82 -7.39 -4.12
CA GLN A 68 11.74 -8.60 -4.94
C GLN A 68 12.08 -8.33 -6.42
N ASP A 69 11.57 -7.23 -6.98
CA ASP A 69 11.84 -6.82 -8.37
C ASP A 69 13.33 -6.52 -8.61
N LEU A 70 14.01 -5.93 -7.62
CA LEU A 70 15.45 -5.66 -7.64
C LEU A 70 16.32 -6.92 -7.38
N GLY A 71 15.72 -8.10 -7.22
CA GLY A 71 16.44 -9.34 -6.93
C GLY A 71 17.09 -9.37 -5.54
N LEU A 72 16.65 -8.50 -4.62
CA LEU A 72 17.11 -8.55 -3.25
C LEU A 72 16.48 -9.75 -2.54
N LEU A 73 17.31 -10.70 -2.13
CA LEU A 73 16.91 -11.81 -1.27
C LEU A 73 16.65 -11.31 0.14
N ILE A 74 15.55 -10.59 0.33
CA ILE A 74 15.10 -10.16 1.65
C ILE A 74 13.85 -10.91 2.06
N THR A 75 13.77 -11.27 3.34
CA THR A 75 12.56 -11.85 3.91
C THR A 75 11.48 -10.77 4.05
N GLU A 76 10.21 -11.18 4.15
CA GLU A 76 9.10 -10.25 4.40
C GLU A 76 9.33 -9.40 5.66
N GLU A 77 9.93 -9.99 6.70
CA GLU A 77 10.32 -9.31 7.94
C GLU A 77 11.38 -8.21 7.72
N GLN A 78 12.34 -8.42 6.82
CA GLN A 78 13.36 -7.42 6.50
C GLN A 78 12.76 -6.25 5.69
N ALA A 79 11.83 -6.53 4.78
CA ALA A 79 11.11 -5.47 4.06
C ALA A 79 10.23 -4.63 5.00
N LEU A 80 9.55 -5.28 5.96
CA LEU A 80 8.80 -4.63 7.02
C LEU A 80 9.70 -3.75 7.90
N LEU A 81 10.91 -4.23 8.24
CA LEU A 81 11.90 -3.43 8.96
C LEU A 81 12.30 -2.18 8.17
N PHE A 82 12.59 -2.29 6.87
CA PHE A 82 12.93 -1.12 6.04
C PHE A 82 11.78 -0.12 5.92
N ALA A 83 10.55 -0.60 5.67
CA ALA A 83 9.37 0.25 5.61
C ALA A 83 9.13 0.99 6.95
N SER A 84 9.36 0.32 8.08
CA SER A 84 9.25 0.94 9.41
C SER A 84 10.26 2.06 9.65
N LYS A 85 11.42 2.03 8.98
CA LYS A 85 12.46 3.08 9.05
C LYS A 85 12.22 4.24 8.09
N LEU A 86 11.38 4.05 7.06
CA LEU A 86 10.99 5.07 6.09
C LEU A 86 9.78 5.90 6.54
N ALA A 87 8.96 5.36 7.45
CA ALA A 87 7.91 6.13 8.09
C ALA A 87 8.54 7.21 8.98
N PRO A 88 8.06 8.47 8.96
CA PRO A 88 8.53 9.49 9.89
C PRO A 88 8.33 9.00 11.33
N ASN A 89 9.37 9.10 12.15
CA ASN A 89 9.28 8.84 13.58
C ASN A 89 8.35 9.89 14.20
N THR A 90 7.06 9.56 14.32
CA THR A 90 6.14 10.26 15.22
C THR A 90 6.24 9.68 16.61
#